data_AF-A0A7S4LNT9-F1
#
_entry.id   AF-A0A7S4LNT9-F1
#
_cell.length_a   1.000
_cell.length_b   1.000
_cell.length_c   1.000
_cell.angle_alpha   90.00
_cell.angle_beta   90.00
_cell.angle_gamma   90.00
#
_symmetry.space_group_name_H-M   'P 1'
#
loop_
_entity.id
_entity.type
_entity.pdbx_description
1 polymer ?
#
loop_
_entity_poly.entity_id
_entity_poly.type
_entity_poly.pdbx_seq_one_letter_code
_entity_poly.pdbx_strand_id
1 'polypeptide(L)'
;FFSLESLIMPVPKPAIFGICGAAVGGLLWYNLGQSAQKEPIFVINGFYMSMREKYTKPPAQIHYFTTEWDSSKLTWEQFRGEVLGATDPTTAGPASLRRQILDKFQELGLTSKPNVGDNGVHASASPFEAMAERLNWVGADIKTDPFAQAMVAAGIPEETIMSWTKDPQVPFEGKNQSLFDLLEDLDSSACLAKSVKIAGSKGKAPKYTKNEAYVFIKPHAVTPKVEALVKEGLQSKGVTIISEGKLDAKTISDKKLIDNHYYAIANKASLTKPADLNPPDAKKKEFEKKFGLSWEQALKDGKVYNAVDGCTKLGVDGATMDKMWAKSKDAGNLVKFGGGFYAGKVEP
;
A
#
# COMPACT_ATOMS: atom_id res chain seq x y z
N PHE A 1 -8.22 22.98 51.37
CA PHE A 1 -7.66 21.67 51.76
C PHE A 1 -6.40 21.43 50.93
N PHE A 2 -5.24 21.75 51.53
CA PHE A 2 -3.91 21.20 51.22
C PHE A 2 -3.95 19.67 51.41
N SER A 3 -3.07 18.81 50.90
CA SER A 3 -1.61 18.85 50.73
C SER A 3 -1.17 17.59 49.97
N LEU A 4 -0.06 17.63 49.22
CA LEU A 4 1.15 16.84 49.51
C LEU A 4 2.20 17.07 48.41
N GLU A 5 2.90 18.20 48.55
CA GLU A 5 4.34 18.21 48.32
C GLU A 5 4.98 17.24 49.32
N SER A 6 5.66 16.20 48.81
CA SER A 6 6.69 15.51 49.58
C SER A 6 7.64 14.78 48.64
N LEU A 7 8.94 14.97 48.88
CA LEU A 7 10.11 14.37 48.24
C LEU A 7 10.58 14.96 46.90
N ILE A 8 10.98 16.23 46.95
CA ILE A 8 12.23 16.64 46.30
C ILE A 8 13.35 16.35 47.31
N MET A 9 14.17 15.33 47.05
CA MET A 9 15.41 15.14 47.80
C MET A 9 16.50 16.05 47.23
N PRO A 10 17.30 16.73 48.07
CA PRO A 10 18.37 17.60 47.60
C PRO A 10 19.51 16.78 47.00
N VAL A 11 20.01 17.21 45.84
CA VAL A 11 21.25 16.71 45.24
C VAL A 11 22.41 17.05 46.18
N PRO A 12 23.23 16.06 46.63
CA PRO A 12 24.34 16.36 47.52
C PRO A 12 25.44 17.10 46.76
N LYS A 13 25.98 18.17 47.37
CA LYS A 13 27.22 18.82 46.94
C LYS A 13 28.38 17.82 47.04
N PRO A 14 29.34 17.81 46.09
CA PRO A 14 30.49 16.92 46.18
C PRO A 14 31.39 17.37 47.34
N ALA A 15 31.70 16.43 48.22
CA ALA A 15 32.73 16.60 49.24
C ALA A 15 34.10 16.65 48.57
N ILE A 16 34.85 17.74 48.80
CA ILE A 16 36.26 17.82 48.46
C ILE A 16 37.02 17.02 49.51
N PHE A 17 37.43 15.80 49.16
CA PHE A 17 38.50 15.09 49.84
C PHE A 17 39.71 15.09 48.92
N GLY A 18 40.73 15.88 49.27
CA GLY A 18 42.07 15.63 48.81
C GLY A 18 42.63 14.41 49.56
N ILE A 19 43.22 13.47 48.82
CA ILE A 19 44.56 12.92 49.02
C ILE A 19 44.77 11.77 48.00
N CYS A 20 45.90 11.87 47.31
CA CYS A 20 46.68 10.90 46.54
C CYS A 20 46.12 9.49 46.29
N GLY A 21 45.97 9.16 45.00
CA GLY A 21 45.84 7.80 44.50
C GLY A 21 45.80 7.78 42.99
N ALA A 22 46.96 7.82 42.34
CA ALA A 22 47.09 7.69 40.90
C ALA A 22 46.59 6.32 40.40
N ALA A 23 46.05 6.31 39.19
CA ALA A 23 45.96 5.15 38.27
C ALA A 23 44.70 4.25 38.20
N VAL A 24 43.50 4.66 38.65
CA VAL A 24 42.28 3.84 38.39
C VAL A 24 41.11 4.62 37.73
N GLY A 25 41.15 5.95 37.69
CA GLY A 25 40.04 6.77 37.13
C GLY A 25 39.97 6.87 35.60
N GLY A 26 41.01 6.45 34.87
CA GLY A 26 41.12 6.66 33.42
C GLY A 26 40.30 5.70 32.55
N LEU A 27 39.96 4.49 33.04
CA LEU A 27 39.23 3.49 32.25
C LEU A 27 37.70 3.59 32.38
N LEU A 28 37.18 4.25 33.40
CA LEU A 28 35.73 4.34 33.65
C LEU A 28 35.06 5.53 32.94
N TRP A 29 35.83 6.54 32.51
CA TRP A 29 35.30 7.71 31.79
C TRP A 29 35.43 7.62 30.27
N TYR A 30 36.22 6.68 29.75
CA TYR A 30 36.40 6.50 28.30
C TYR A 30 35.28 5.70 27.62
N ASN A 31 34.34 5.14 28.39
CA ASN A 31 33.24 4.30 27.87
C ASN A 31 31.84 4.94 27.94
N LEU A 32 31.73 6.22 28.34
CA LEU A 32 30.43 6.92 28.42
C LEU A 32 30.15 7.87 27.23
N GLY A 33 30.92 7.76 26.14
CA GLY A 33 30.82 8.64 24.98
C GLY A 33 30.76 7.96 23.62
N GLN A 34 30.80 6.63 23.53
CA GLN A 34 30.46 5.95 22.28
C GLN A 34 28.95 5.78 22.27
N SER A 35 28.24 6.56 21.45
CA SER A 35 26.90 6.15 21.01
C SER A 35 27.07 4.74 20.45
N ALA A 36 26.52 3.73 21.12
CA ALA A 36 26.50 2.38 20.56
C ALA A 36 25.96 2.52 19.13
N GLN A 37 26.81 2.23 18.14
CA GLN A 37 26.41 2.30 16.74
C GLN A 37 25.19 1.41 16.62
N LYS A 38 24.02 2.01 16.39
CA LYS A 38 22.80 1.24 16.24
C LYS A 38 23.02 0.37 15.00
N GLU A 39 22.91 -0.94 15.16
CA GLU A 39 23.09 -1.85 14.03
C GLU A 39 21.94 -1.66 13.02
N PRO A 40 22.20 -1.82 11.71
CA PRO A 40 21.14 -1.82 10.71
C PRO A 40 20.09 -2.90 10.98
N ILE A 41 18.84 -2.56 10.71
CA ILE A 41 17.69 -3.47 10.81
C ILE A 41 17.02 -3.65 9.45
N PHE A 42 16.25 -4.72 9.29
CA PHE A 42 15.40 -4.93 8.12
C PHE A 42 13.99 -4.47 8.43
N VAL A 43 13.49 -3.51 7.65
CA VAL A 43 12.14 -2.98 7.78
C VAL A 43 11.30 -3.38 6.58
N ILE A 44 10.17 -4.03 6.87
CA ILE A 44 9.20 -4.46 5.87
C ILE A 44 8.31 -3.28 5.51
N ASN A 45 8.23 -2.94 4.22
CA ASN A 45 7.36 -1.89 3.67
C ASN A 45 7.45 -0.54 4.42
N GLY A 46 8.67 -0.06 4.71
CA GLY A 46 8.89 1.17 5.52
C GLY A 46 8.24 2.45 4.97
N PHE A 47 7.87 2.46 3.69
CA PHE A 47 7.16 3.56 3.03
C PHE A 47 5.66 3.65 3.39
N TYR A 48 5.09 2.59 3.99
CA TYR A 48 3.63 2.44 4.11
C TYR A 48 2.95 3.58 4.87
N MET A 49 3.51 4.01 6.00
CA MET A 49 2.90 5.05 6.83
C MET A 49 2.81 6.39 6.09
N SER A 50 3.89 6.82 5.43
CA SER A 50 3.88 8.02 4.59
C SER A 50 2.87 7.92 3.45
N MET A 51 2.79 6.76 2.79
CA MET A 51 1.78 6.52 1.76
C MET A 51 0.36 6.64 2.31
N ARG A 52 0.08 6.03 3.47
CA ARG A 52 -1.21 6.07 4.16
C ARG A 52 -1.59 7.49 4.59
N GLU A 53 -0.64 8.26 5.09
CA GLU A 53 -0.87 9.64 5.56
C GLU A 53 -1.31 10.58 4.45
N LYS A 54 -0.89 10.36 3.20
CA LYS A 54 -1.38 11.13 2.04
C LYS A 54 -2.90 11.10 1.89
N TYR A 55 -3.55 10.05 2.39
CA TYR A 55 -5.00 9.87 2.31
C TYR A 55 -5.72 10.13 3.63
N THR A 56 -5.02 10.02 4.76
CA THR A 56 -5.65 10.02 6.09
C THR A 56 -5.36 11.28 6.92
N LYS A 57 -4.45 12.15 6.46
CA LYS A 57 -4.14 13.42 7.13
C LYS A 57 -4.93 14.58 6.50
N PRO A 58 -5.72 15.36 7.27
CA PRO A 58 -6.37 16.56 6.75
C PRO A 58 -5.36 17.55 6.13
N PRO A 59 -5.72 18.26 5.05
CA PRO A 59 -7.04 18.32 4.41
C PRO A 59 -7.22 17.31 3.26
N ALA A 60 -6.52 16.17 3.26
CA ALA A 60 -6.62 15.19 2.18
C ALA A 60 -8.08 14.75 1.92
N GLN A 61 -8.37 14.50 0.66
CA GLN A 61 -9.64 13.94 0.18
C GLN A 61 -9.40 13.19 -1.12
N ILE A 62 -10.31 12.31 -1.50
CA ILE A 62 -10.40 11.80 -2.87
C ILE A 62 -11.71 12.26 -3.52
N HIS A 63 -11.74 12.29 -4.84
CA HIS A 63 -12.97 12.35 -5.62
C HIS A 63 -13.10 11.05 -6.40
N TYR A 64 -14.15 10.27 -6.17
CA TYR A 64 -14.35 8.98 -6.81
C TYR A 64 -15.44 9.01 -7.88
N PHE A 65 -15.39 8.03 -8.78
CA PHE A 65 -16.39 7.71 -9.78
C PHE A 65 -16.63 6.20 -9.77
N THR A 66 -17.88 5.77 -9.73
CA THR A 66 -18.25 4.43 -10.18
C THR A 66 -18.66 4.52 -11.64
N THR A 67 -18.18 3.58 -12.45
CA THR A 67 -18.30 3.68 -13.91
C THR A 67 -18.71 2.36 -14.52
N GLU A 68 -19.35 2.39 -15.68
CA GLU A 68 -19.64 1.21 -16.48
C GLU A 68 -19.48 1.46 -17.99
N TRP A 69 -19.16 0.39 -18.73
CA TRP A 69 -19.14 0.37 -20.20
C TRP A 69 -19.29 -1.04 -20.75
N ASP A 70 -19.55 -1.14 -22.05
CA ASP A 70 -19.61 -2.41 -22.77
C ASP A 70 -18.19 -2.88 -23.14
N SER A 71 -17.79 -4.05 -22.64
CA SER A 71 -16.46 -4.64 -22.86
C SER A 71 -16.18 -4.94 -24.33
N SER A 72 -17.21 -4.99 -25.19
CA SER A 72 -17.02 -5.14 -26.64
C SER A 72 -16.58 -3.85 -27.35
N LYS A 73 -16.75 -2.68 -26.70
CA LYS A 73 -16.40 -1.36 -27.25
C LYS A 73 -15.06 -0.85 -26.72
N LEU A 74 -14.69 -1.25 -25.50
CA LEU A 74 -13.45 -0.87 -24.83
C LEU A 74 -13.06 -2.01 -23.89
N THR A 75 -11.96 -2.69 -24.18
CA THR A 75 -11.47 -3.75 -23.28
C THR A 75 -10.92 -3.15 -21.99
N TRP A 76 -10.82 -3.95 -20.94
CA TRP A 76 -10.23 -3.52 -19.68
C TRP A 76 -8.77 -3.07 -19.83
N GLU A 77 -8.00 -3.81 -20.63
CA GLU A 77 -6.62 -3.48 -20.99
C GLU A 77 -6.55 -2.11 -21.69
N GLN A 78 -7.43 -1.83 -22.66
CA GLN A 78 -7.49 -0.52 -23.32
C GLN A 78 -7.92 0.59 -22.35
N PHE A 79 -8.88 0.33 -21.46
CA PHE A 79 -9.26 1.27 -20.43
C PHE A 79 -8.06 1.64 -19.55
N ARG A 80 -7.27 0.67 -19.08
CA ARG A 80 -6.08 0.95 -18.26
C ARG A 80 -4.92 1.55 -19.05
N GLY A 81 -4.64 1.05 -20.24
CA GLY A 81 -3.50 1.48 -21.05
C GLY A 81 -3.71 2.82 -21.74
N GLU A 82 -4.89 3.03 -22.33
CA GLU A 82 -5.15 4.18 -23.21
C GLU A 82 -5.96 5.29 -22.54
N VAL A 83 -6.95 4.93 -21.71
CA VAL A 83 -7.81 5.92 -21.02
C VAL A 83 -7.13 6.41 -19.75
N LEU A 84 -6.78 5.50 -18.84
CA LEU A 84 -6.11 5.83 -17.59
C LEU A 84 -4.64 6.23 -17.83
N GLY A 85 -3.89 5.38 -18.54
CA GLY A 85 -2.46 5.56 -18.82
C GLY A 85 -1.55 4.80 -17.86
N ALA A 86 -0.28 4.63 -18.25
CA ALA A 86 0.73 3.94 -17.46
C ALA A 86 0.90 4.53 -16.04
N THR A 87 1.28 3.68 -15.09
CA THR A 87 1.47 4.08 -13.67
C THR A 87 2.52 5.16 -13.51
N ASP A 88 3.60 5.09 -14.30
CA ASP A 88 4.52 6.21 -14.51
C ASP A 88 3.91 7.13 -15.58
N PRO A 89 3.45 8.34 -15.22
CA PRO A 89 2.81 9.22 -16.20
C PRO A 89 3.74 9.65 -17.35
N THR A 90 5.06 9.57 -17.17
CA THR A 90 6.03 9.96 -18.21
C THR A 90 6.07 8.96 -19.38
N THR A 91 5.65 7.72 -19.15
CA THR A 91 5.59 6.66 -20.16
C THR A 91 4.16 6.43 -20.68
N ALA A 92 3.17 7.12 -20.11
CA ALA A 92 1.78 7.02 -20.52
C ALA A 92 1.51 7.74 -21.86
N GLY A 93 0.57 7.21 -22.65
CA GLY A 93 0.19 7.78 -23.94
C GLY A 93 -0.39 9.21 -23.79
N PRO A 94 -0.14 10.13 -24.75
CA PRO A 94 -0.47 11.57 -24.64
C PRO A 94 -1.94 11.87 -24.39
N ALA A 95 -2.85 11.01 -24.86
CA ALA A 95 -4.29 11.17 -24.66
C ALA A 95 -4.79 10.65 -23.30
N SER A 96 -3.97 9.89 -22.56
CA SER A 96 -4.39 9.28 -21.30
C SER A 96 -4.53 10.29 -20.15
N LEU A 97 -5.40 10.00 -19.20
CA LEU A 97 -5.67 10.87 -18.05
C LEU A 97 -4.40 11.19 -17.25
N ARG A 98 -3.60 10.16 -16.92
CA ARG A 98 -2.36 10.36 -16.15
C ARG A 98 -1.37 11.26 -16.89
N ARG A 99 -1.25 11.09 -18.21
CA ARG A 99 -0.35 11.91 -19.03
C ARG A 99 -0.84 13.35 -19.14
N GLN A 100 -2.14 13.56 -19.36
CA GLN A 100 -2.71 14.90 -19.40
C GLN A 100 -2.58 15.63 -18.05
N ILE A 101 -2.75 14.92 -16.93
CA ILE A 101 -2.53 15.47 -15.58
C ILE A 101 -1.05 15.84 -15.39
N LEU A 102 -0.11 15.00 -15.84
CA LEU A 102 1.33 15.31 -15.81
C LEU A 102 1.66 16.56 -16.64
N ASP A 103 1.23 16.59 -17.88
CA ASP A 103 1.62 17.64 -18.84
C ASP A 103 1.04 19.00 -18.45
N LYS A 104 -0.18 19.01 -17.87
CA LYS A 104 -0.92 20.23 -17.51
C LYS A 104 -0.96 20.49 -15.99
N PHE A 105 -0.10 19.87 -15.18
CA PHE A 105 -0.27 19.84 -13.72
C PHE A 105 -0.41 21.24 -13.09
N GLN A 106 0.37 22.23 -13.54
CA GLN A 106 0.29 23.60 -13.04
C GLN A 106 -1.02 24.28 -13.43
N GLU A 107 -1.46 24.12 -14.69
CA GLU A 107 -2.71 24.66 -15.20
C GLU A 107 -3.93 24.05 -14.49
N LEU A 108 -3.82 22.77 -14.13
CA LEU A 108 -4.81 22.01 -13.39
C LEU A 108 -4.79 22.31 -11.88
N GLY A 109 -3.82 23.09 -11.40
CA GLY A 109 -3.73 23.55 -10.01
C GLY A 109 -3.01 22.61 -9.05
N LEU A 110 -2.20 21.67 -9.55
CA LEU A 110 -1.37 20.81 -8.70
C LEU A 110 -0.13 21.58 -8.21
N THR A 111 0.24 21.37 -6.95
CA THR A 111 1.39 22.02 -6.31
C THR A 111 2.72 21.32 -6.62
N SER A 112 2.68 20.09 -7.12
CA SER A 112 3.86 19.29 -7.43
C SER A 112 3.67 18.51 -8.72
N LYS A 113 4.75 18.34 -9.47
CA LYS A 113 4.77 17.53 -10.68
C LYS A 113 4.40 16.06 -10.34
N PRO A 114 3.45 15.44 -11.05
CA PRO A 114 3.11 14.04 -10.86
C PRO A 114 4.31 13.10 -11.01
N ASN A 115 4.29 12.00 -10.27
CA ASN A 115 5.30 10.93 -10.29
C ASN A 115 4.61 9.56 -10.19
N VAL A 116 5.38 8.47 -10.10
CA VAL A 116 4.83 7.10 -10.04
C VAL A 116 3.83 6.88 -8.88
N GLY A 117 4.09 7.46 -7.70
CA GLY A 117 3.19 7.34 -6.54
C GLY A 117 2.02 8.31 -6.60
N ASP A 118 2.33 9.56 -6.94
CA ASP A 118 1.38 10.67 -7.09
C ASP A 118 1.11 10.92 -8.58
N ASN A 119 0.42 9.97 -9.21
CA ASN A 119 0.15 9.92 -10.65
C ASN A 119 -1.23 10.46 -11.06
N GLY A 120 -1.84 11.32 -10.25
CA GLY A 120 -3.15 11.93 -10.52
C GLY A 120 -4.35 11.03 -10.21
N VAL A 121 -4.48 9.89 -10.89
CA VAL A 121 -5.72 9.09 -10.90
C VAL A 121 -5.46 7.59 -10.74
N HIS A 122 -6.33 6.94 -9.97
CA HIS A 122 -6.43 5.50 -9.78
C HIS A 122 -7.64 4.96 -10.55
N ALA A 123 -7.53 3.73 -11.07
CA ALA A 123 -8.68 2.92 -11.46
C ALA A 123 -8.41 1.44 -11.16
N SER A 124 -9.49 0.69 -10.90
CA SER A 124 -9.48 -0.76 -10.66
C SER A 124 -8.66 -1.53 -11.70
N ALA A 125 -7.89 -2.53 -11.26
CA ALA A 125 -7.04 -3.33 -12.14
C ALA A 125 -7.76 -4.52 -12.82
N SER A 126 -8.92 -4.93 -12.30
CA SER A 126 -9.80 -5.95 -12.87
C SER A 126 -11.25 -5.76 -12.43
N PRO A 127 -12.23 -6.44 -13.07
CA PRO A 127 -13.63 -6.48 -12.63
C PRO A 127 -13.80 -6.98 -11.19
N PHE A 128 -12.98 -7.96 -10.77
CA PHE A 128 -13.00 -8.45 -9.38
C PHE A 128 -12.52 -7.38 -8.40
N GLU A 129 -11.40 -6.72 -8.70
CA GLU A 129 -10.90 -5.64 -7.86
C GLU A 129 -11.85 -4.44 -7.83
N ALA A 130 -12.53 -4.15 -8.93
CA ALA A 130 -13.53 -3.10 -8.96
C ALA A 130 -14.71 -3.39 -8.02
N MET A 131 -15.16 -4.66 -7.97
CA MET A 131 -16.14 -5.10 -6.99
C MET A 131 -15.61 -4.94 -5.56
N ALA A 132 -14.41 -5.45 -5.27
CA ALA A 132 -13.78 -5.30 -3.95
C ALA A 132 -13.63 -3.81 -3.53
N GLU A 133 -13.28 -2.94 -4.47
CA GLU A 133 -13.17 -1.51 -4.26
C GLU A 133 -14.52 -0.84 -4.02
N ARG A 134 -15.59 -1.23 -4.71
CA ARG A 134 -16.94 -0.72 -4.44
C ARG A 134 -17.42 -1.11 -3.04
N LEU A 135 -17.21 -2.37 -2.64
CA LEU A 135 -17.52 -2.83 -1.28
C LEU A 135 -16.78 -2.01 -0.23
N ASN A 136 -15.48 -1.74 -0.45
CA ASN A 136 -14.65 -1.02 0.49
C ASN A 136 -14.97 0.49 0.53
N TRP A 137 -14.87 1.18 -0.61
CA TRP A 137 -14.85 2.64 -0.67
C TRP A 137 -16.23 3.28 -0.54
N VAL A 138 -17.25 2.70 -1.18
CA VAL A 138 -18.61 3.27 -1.20
C VAL A 138 -19.60 2.44 -0.40
N GLY A 139 -19.16 1.35 0.24
CA GLY A 139 -20.02 0.52 1.09
C GLY A 139 -21.09 -0.23 0.31
N ALA A 140 -20.82 -0.60 -0.95
CA ALA A 140 -21.72 -1.44 -1.72
C ALA A 140 -21.98 -2.77 -0.99
N ASP A 141 -23.20 -3.29 -1.10
CA ASP A 141 -23.54 -4.60 -0.53
C ASP A 141 -23.22 -5.70 -1.55
N ILE A 142 -22.39 -6.67 -1.15
CA ILE A 142 -22.00 -7.82 -1.97
C ILE A 142 -23.21 -8.58 -2.54
N LYS A 143 -24.34 -8.59 -1.84
CA LYS A 143 -25.56 -9.27 -2.28
C LYS A 143 -26.23 -8.58 -3.46
N THR A 144 -25.93 -7.30 -3.67
CA THR A 144 -26.51 -6.46 -4.71
C THR A 144 -25.49 -5.97 -5.73
N ASP A 145 -24.19 -6.17 -5.48
CA ASP A 145 -23.15 -5.85 -6.45
C ASP A 145 -23.28 -6.77 -7.69
N PRO A 146 -23.41 -6.22 -8.90
CA PRO A 146 -23.68 -7.01 -10.10
C PRO A 146 -22.62 -8.08 -10.40
N PHE A 147 -21.34 -7.78 -10.21
CA PHE A 147 -20.26 -8.73 -10.47
C PHE A 147 -20.24 -9.84 -9.41
N ALA A 148 -20.45 -9.49 -8.14
CA ALA A 148 -20.56 -10.48 -7.06
C ALA A 148 -21.76 -11.42 -7.28
N GLN A 149 -22.92 -10.91 -7.68
CA GLN A 149 -24.08 -11.72 -8.04
C GLN A 149 -23.76 -12.67 -9.21
N ALA A 150 -23.03 -12.22 -10.22
CA ALA A 150 -22.59 -13.06 -11.32
C ALA A 150 -21.64 -14.18 -10.87
N MET A 151 -20.74 -13.90 -9.91
CA MET A 151 -19.87 -14.92 -9.30
C MET A 151 -20.66 -15.96 -8.50
N VAL A 152 -21.63 -15.52 -7.69
CA VAL A 152 -22.51 -16.42 -6.93
C VAL A 152 -23.36 -17.29 -7.87
N ALA A 153 -23.94 -16.69 -8.91
CA ALA A 153 -24.69 -17.42 -9.94
C ALA A 153 -23.80 -18.45 -10.69
N ALA A 154 -22.50 -18.18 -10.79
CA ALA A 154 -21.50 -19.10 -11.34
C ALA A 154 -20.99 -20.14 -10.32
N GLY A 155 -21.60 -20.23 -9.14
CA GLY A 155 -21.31 -21.24 -8.12
C GLY A 155 -20.11 -20.95 -7.22
N ILE A 156 -19.65 -19.69 -7.15
CA ILE A 156 -18.60 -19.28 -6.21
C ILE A 156 -19.28 -18.78 -4.93
N PRO A 157 -19.04 -19.39 -3.75
CA PRO A 157 -19.66 -18.96 -2.49
C PRO A 157 -19.29 -17.52 -2.13
N GLU A 158 -20.23 -16.77 -1.52
CA GLU A 158 -20.01 -15.40 -1.04
C GLU A 158 -18.80 -15.31 -0.09
N GLU A 159 -18.64 -16.28 0.81
CA GLU A 159 -17.49 -16.35 1.72
C GLU A 159 -16.15 -16.44 0.96
N THR A 160 -16.10 -17.24 -0.10
CA THR A 160 -14.92 -17.34 -0.97
C THR A 160 -14.63 -16.00 -1.63
N ILE A 161 -15.66 -15.33 -2.19
CA ILE A 161 -15.54 -14.01 -2.82
C ILE A 161 -15.01 -12.98 -1.81
N MET A 162 -15.54 -12.97 -0.59
CA MET A 162 -15.07 -12.06 0.47
C MET A 162 -13.63 -12.36 0.89
N SER A 163 -13.24 -13.63 1.02
CA SER A 163 -11.86 -14.01 1.33
C SER A 163 -10.87 -13.53 0.27
N TRP A 164 -11.32 -13.51 -0.98
CA TRP A 164 -10.56 -13.13 -2.16
C TRP A 164 -10.28 -11.62 -2.25
N THR A 165 -11.12 -10.78 -1.62
CA THR A 165 -10.88 -9.31 -1.55
C THR A 165 -9.57 -8.92 -0.84
N LYS A 166 -8.92 -9.86 -0.16
CA LYS A 166 -7.64 -9.66 0.54
C LYS A 166 -6.41 -10.05 -0.28
N ASP A 167 -6.60 -10.36 -1.57
CA ASP A 167 -5.57 -10.86 -2.49
C ASP A 167 -4.81 -12.10 -1.95
N PRO A 168 -5.52 -13.22 -1.68
CA PRO A 168 -4.87 -14.43 -1.20
C PRO A 168 -3.98 -15.05 -2.27
N GLN A 169 -3.00 -15.85 -1.82
CA GLN A 169 -2.29 -16.76 -2.72
C GLN A 169 -3.19 -17.96 -3.01
N VAL A 170 -3.50 -18.20 -4.29
CA VAL A 170 -4.34 -19.32 -4.73
C VAL A 170 -3.54 -20.30 -5.57
N PRO A 171 -3.77 -21.62 -5.43
CA PRO A 171 -3.15 -22.61 -6.30
C PRO A 171 -3.82 -22.58 -7.68
N PHE A 172 -3.06 -22.20 -8.71
CA PHE A 172 -3.53 -22.17 -10.09
C PHE A 172 -2.41 -22.56 -11.05
N GLU A 173 -2.70 -23.50 -11.96
CA GLU A 173 -1.74 -24.01 -12.96
C GLU A 173 -0.39 -24.46 -12.36
N GLY A 174 -0.45 -25.15 -11.21
CA GLY A 174 0.72 -25.73 -10.54
C GLY A 174 1.58 -24.72 -9.76
N LYS A 175 1.11 -23.47 -9.59
CA LYS A 175 1.80 -22.44 -8.81
C LYS A 175 0.85 -21.77 -7.82
N ASN A 176 1.38 -21.33 -6.68
CA ASN A 176 0.68 -20.39 -5.80
C ASN A 176 0.96 -18.97 -6.28
N GLN A 177 -0.10 -18.21 -6.57
CA GLN A 177 -0.01 -16.87 -7.16
C GLN A 177 -1.03 -15.94 -6.52
N SER A 178 -0.80 -14.63 -6.59
CA SER A 178 -1.79 -13.63 -6.19
C SER A 178 -3.07 -13.81 -7.02
N LEU A 179 -4.22 -13.75 -6.36
CA LEU A 179 -5.50 -13.78 -7.05
C LEU A 179 -5.68 -12.54 -7.93
N PHE A 180 -5.30 -11.36 -7.43
CA PHE A 180 -5.44 -10.11 -8.19
C PHE A 180 -4.57 -10.16 -9.45
N ASP A 181 -3.30 -10.60 -9.32
CA ASP A 181 -2.41 -10.78 -10.48
C ASP A 181 -3.01 -11.77 -11.51
N LEU A 182 -3.72 -12.81 -11.06
CA LEU A 182 -4.37 -13.75 -11.97
C LEU A 182 -5.58 -13.15 -12.70
N LEU A 183 -6.25 -12.14 -12.15
CA LEU A 183 -7.47 -11.55 -12.70
C LEU A 183 -7.24 -10.20 -13.39
N GLU A 184 -6.04 -9.62 -13.23
CA GLU A 184 -5.64 -8.34 -13.81
C GLU A 184 -5.84 -8.28 -15.33
N ASP A 185 -6.29 -7.11 -15.83
CA ASP A 185 -6.50 -6.79 -17.25
C ASP A 185 -7.52 -7.67 -18.00
N LEU A 186 -8.24 -8.55 -17.32
CA LEU A 186 -9.30 -9.35 -17.93
C LEU A 186 -10.61 -8.55 -18.03
N ASP A 187 -11.26 -8.66 -19.19
CA ASP A 187 -12.66 -8.25 -19.31
C ASP A 187 -13.57 -9.10 -18.42
N SER A 188 -14.69 -8.51 -18.05
CA SER A 188 -15.71 -9.06 -17.15
C SER A 188 -16.07 -10.55 -17.35
N SER A 189 -16.34 -10.97 -18.59
CA SER A 189 -16.64 -12.38 -18.89
C SER A 189 -15.43 -13.30 -18.68
N ALA A 190 -14.23 -12.86 -19.06
CA ALA A 190 -13.00 -13.62 -18.90
C ALA A 190 -12.57 -13.69 -17.43
N CYS A 191 -12.69 -12.58 -16.69
CA CYS A 191 -12.45 -12.49 -15.26
C CYS A 191 -13.35 -13.46 -14.49
N LEU A 192 -14.65 -13.49 -14.80
CA LEU A 192 -15.62 -14.41 -14.20
C LEU A 192 -15.31 -15.87 -14.55
N ALA A 193 -15.01 -16.17 -15.81
CA ALA A 193 -14.66 -17.53 -16.23
C ALA A 193 -13.37 -18.04 -15.56
N LYS A 194 -12.35 -17.19 -15.42
CA LYS A 194 -11.12 -17.54 -14.71
C LYS A 194 -11.36 -17.72 -13.22
N SER A 195 -12.20 -16.88 -12.62
CA SER A 195 -12.64 -17.02 -11.22
C SER A 195 -13.31 -18.37 -10.96
N VAL A 196 -14.21 -18.82 -11.84
CA VAL A 196 -14.85 -20.16 -11.73
C VAL A 196 -13.80 -21.29 -11.74
N LYS A 197 -12.80 -21.20 -12.63
CA LYS A 197 -11.71 -22.18 -12.70
C LYS A 197 -10.87 -22.19 -11.43
N ILE A 198 -10.49 -21.02 -10.92
CA ILE A 198 -9.72 -20.87 -9.67
C ILE A 198 -10.50 -21.44 -8.49
N ALA A 199 -11.81 -21.20 -8.41
CA ALA A 199 -12.67 -21.72 -7.35
C ALA A 199 -12.92 -23.23 -7.45
N GLY A 200 -12.59 -23.88 -8.57
CA GLY A 200 -12.99 -25.27 -8.84
C GLY A 200 -14.51 -25.45 -8.92
N SER A 201 -15.25 -24.38 -9.24
CA SER A 201 -16.71 -24.41 -9.32
C SER A 201 -17.15 -25.23 -10.54
N LYS A 202 -18.23 -26.00 -10.38
CA LYS A 202 -18.92 -26.72 -11.47
C LYS A 202 -19.95 -25.84 -12.19
N GLY A 203 -20.20 -24.63 -11.70
CA GLY A 203 -21.10 -23.67 -12.32
C GLY A 203 -20.57 -23.16 -13.65
N LYS A 204 -21.48 -22.71 -14.51
CA LYS A 204 -21.11 -22.09 -15.79
C LYS A 204 -21.07 -20.58 -15.61
N ALA A 205 -19.94 -19.96 -15.94
CA ALA A 205 -19.84 -18.50 -15.98
C ALA A 205 -20.84 -17.93 -16.99
N PRO A 206 -21.79 -17.06 -16.57
CA PRO A 206 -22.64 -16.36 -17.51
C PRO A 206 -21.81 -15.41 -18.39
N LYS A 207 -22.35 -15.07 -19.56
CA LYS A 207 -21.80 -13.98 -20.36
C LYS A 207 -22.07 -12.67 -19.61
N TYR A 208 -21.01 -11.96 -19.24
CA TYR A 208 -21.06 -10.70 -18.51
C TYR A 208 -20.22 -9.66 -19.28
N THR A 209 -20.86 -8.89 -20.16
CA THR A 209 -20.19 -7.94 -21.08
C THR A 209 -20.08 -6.53 -20.54
N LYS A 210 -20.55 -6.29 -19.31
CA LYS A 210 -20.47 -4.98 -18.68
C LYS A 210 -19.22 -4.92 -17.83
N ASN A 211 -18.27 -4.07 -18.23
CA ASN A 211 -17.14 -3.70 -17.39
C ASN A 211 -17.58 -2.58 -16.44
N GLU A 212 -17.23 -2.72 -15.16
CA GLU A 212 -17.58 -1.76 -14.11
C GLU A 212 -16.35 -1.45 -13.28
N ALA A 213 -15.84 -0.22 -13.32
CA ALA A 213 -14.65 0.19 -12.57
C ALA A 213 -14.95 1.22 -11.48
N TYR A 214 -14.15 1.17 -10.42
CA TYR A 214 -14.02 2.25 -9.44
C TYR A 214 -12.78 3.07 -9.80
N VAL A 215 -12.98 4.37 -9.95
CA VAL A 215 -11.95 5.35 -10.33
C VAL A 215 -11.89 6.40 -9.24
N PHE A 216 -10.70 6.87 -8.85
CA PHE A 216 -10.62 8.05 -7.99
C PHE A 216 -9.42 8.93 -8.30
N ILE A 217 -9.62 10.23 -8.14
CA ILE A 217 -8.56 11.24 -8.16
C ILE A 217 -7.84 11.18 -6.81
N LYS A 218 -6.52 10.98 -6.85
CA LYS A 218 -5.67 10.89 -5.66
C LYS A 218 -5.59 12.24 -4.95
N PRO A 219 -5.33 12.29 -3.63
CA PRO A 219 -5.42 13.52 -2.84
C PRO A 219 -4.62 14.71 -3.37
N HIS A 220 -3.41 14.47 -3.89
CA HIS A 220 -2.55 15.53 -4.44
C HIS A 220 -3.11 16.19 -5.71
N ALA A 221 -4.10 15.58 -6.37
CA ALA A 221 -4.64 16.02 -7.65
C ALA A 221 -6.12 16.42 -7.58
N VAL A 222 -6.75 16.41 -6.40
CA VAL A 222 -8.16 16.82 -6.29
C VAL A 222 -8.28 18.33 -6.45
N THR A 223 -8.62 18.76 -7.66
CA THR A 223 -9.00 20.13 -8.01
C THR A 223 -10.22 20.10 -8.92
N PRO A 224 -11.05 21.17 -8.98
CA PRO A 224 -12.19 21.22 -9.91
C PRO A 224 -11.80 20.99 -11.38
N LYS A 225 -10.58 21.39 -11.77
CA LYS A 225 -10.07 21.20 -13.15
C LYS A 225 -9.71 19.75 -13.43
N VAL A 226 -9.11 19.04 -12.47
CA VAL A 226 -8.83 17.60 -12.62
C VAL A 226 -10.13 16.80 -12.58
N GLU A 227 -11.08 17.16 -11.71
CA GLU A 227 -12.43 16.57 -11.68
C GLU A 227 -13.09 16.65 -13.06
N ALA A 228 -13.10 17.83 -13.69
CA ALA A 228 -13.62 18.03 -15.04
C ALA A 228 -12.85 17.21 -16.10
N LEU A 229 -11.52 17.24 -16.06
CA LEU A 229 -10.66 16.50 -16.99
C LEU A 229 -10.92 14.98 -16.93
N VAL A 230 -11.02 14.42 -15.73
CA VAL A 230 -11.28 12.98 -15.55
C VAL A 230 -12.68 12.61 -16.03
N LYS A 231 -13.69 13.43 -15.69
CA LYS A 231 -15.07 13.23 -16.14
C LYS A 231 -15.18 13.22 -17.67
N GLU A 232 -14.61 14.23 -18.32
CA GLU A 232 -14.60 14.34 -19.79
C GLU A 232 -13.78 13.21 -20.44
N GLY A 233 -12.61 12.87 -19.89
CA GLY A 233 -11.76 11.82 -20.41
C GLY A 233 -12.41 10.43 -20.35
N LEU A 234 -13.18 10.14 -19.30
CA LEU A 234 -13.97 8.91 -19.21
C LEU A 234 -15.11 8.92 -20.24
N GLN A 235 -15.93 9.98 -20.25
CA GLN A 235 -17.12 10.06 -21.10
C GLN A 235 -16.79 10.07 -22.60
N SER A 236 -15.73 10.76 -23.01
CA SER A 236 -15.26 10.79 -24.41
C SER A 236 -14.81 9.42 -24.93
N LYS A 237 -14.57 8.46 -24.05
CA LYS A 237 -14.21 7.07 -24.37
C LYS A 237 -15.38 6.10 -24.24
N GLY A 238 -16.60 6.62 -24.10
CA GLY A 238 -17.81 5.81 -23.97
C GLY A 238 -18.00 5.18 -22.60
N VAL A 239 -17.26 5.64 -21.58
CA VAL A 239 -17.43 5.20 -20.20
C VAL A 239 -18.55 6.03 -19.55
N THR A 240 -19.56 5.34 -19.03
CA THR A 240 -20.68 5.97 -18.32
C THR A 240 -20.32 6.11 -16.84
N ILE A 241 -20.54 7.30 -16.26
CA ILE A 241 -20.39 7.53 -14.83
C ILE A 241 -21.74 7.27 -14.16
N ILE A 242 -21.77 6.32 -13.23
CA ILE A 242 -22.97 5.90 -12.50
C ILE A 242 -23.16 6.72 -11.24
N SER A 243 -22.09 6.97 -10.50
CA SER A 243 -22.09 7.88 -9.36
C SER A 243 -20.71 8.50 -9.16
N GLU A 244 -20.66 9.66 -8.53
CA GLU A 244 -19.43 10.34 -8.13
C GLU A 244 -19.59 10.93 -6.72
N GLY A 245 -18.48 11.17 -6.03
CA GLY A 245 -18.52 11.70 -4.67
C GLY A 245 -17.14 11.99 -4.09
N LYS A 246 -17.13 12.59 -2.89
CA LYS A 246 -15.91 12.94 -2.16
C LYS A 246 -15.83 12.16 -0.85
N LEU A 247 -14.62 11.72 -0.51
CA LEU A 247 -14.32 11.12 0.79
C LEU A 247 -13.15 11.87 1.42
N ASP A 248 -13.36 12.38 2.63
CA ASP A 248 -12.36 13.14 3.36
C ASP A 248 -11.38 12.25 4.13
N ALA A 249 -10.26 12.84 4.55
CA ALA A 249 -9.21 12.17 5.30
C ALA A 249 -9.73 11.43 6.55
N LYS A 250 -10.68 12.03 7.26
CA LYS A 250 -11.27 11.46 8.47
C LYS A 250 -12.05 10.20 8.16
N THR A 251 -12.93 10.23 7.16
CA THR A 251 -13.71 9.07 6.73
C THR A 251 -12.81 7.94 6.24
N ILE A 252 -11.79 8.26 5.44
CA ILE A 252 -10.82 7.29 4.95
C ILE A 252 -10.06 6.63 6.10
N SER A 253 -9.65 7.41 7.10
CA SER A 253 -8.94 6.89 8.27
C SER A 253 -9.82 6.04 9.17
N ASP A 254 -10.99 6.54 9.55
CA ASP A 254 -11.91 5.88 10.50
C ASP A 254 -12.41 4.54 9.95
N LYS A 255 -12.72 4.49 8.65
CA LYS A 255 -13.16 3.28 7.96
C LYS A 255 -12.01 2.42 7.42
N LYS A 256 -10.75 2.82 7.62
CA LYS A 256 -9.55 2.12 7.13
C LYS A 256 -9.58 1.86 5.61
N LEU A 257 -10.16 2.78 4.83
CA LEU A 257 -10.45 2.53 3.41
C LEU A 257 -9.18 2.33 2.59
N ILE A 258 -8.16 3.18 2.80
CA ILE A 258 -6.88 3.05 2.11
C ILE A 258 -6.08 1.83 2.60
N ASP A 259 -6.22 1.48 3.89
CA ASP A 259 -5.59 0.30 4.48
C ASP A 259 -6.15 -0.98 3.85
N ASN A 260 -7.47 -1.06 3.67
CA ASN A 260 -8.15 -2.18 3.02
C ASN A 260 -7.86 -2.24 1.51
N HIS A 261 -7.82 -1.09 0.83
CA HIS A 261 -7.47 -1.03 -0.58
C HIS A 261 -6.03 -1.55 -0.84
N TYR A 262 -5.10 -1.27 0.07
CA TYR A 262 -3.74 -1.81 0.04
C TYR A 262 -3.51 -2.91 1.08
N TYR A 263 -4.51 -3.76 1.34
CA TYR A 263 -4.51 -4.71 2.47
C TYR A 263 -3.23 -5.55 2.55
N ALA A 264 -2.78 -6.11 1.43
CA ALA A 264 -1.58 -6.96 1.40
C ALA A 264 -0.30 -6.22 1.86
N ILE A 265 -0.19 -4.92 1.61
CA ILE A 265 0.92 -4.06 2.05
C ILE A 265 0.70 -3.65 3.50
N ALA A 266 -0.50 -3.14 3.81
CA ALA A 266 -0.89 -2.64 5.12
C ALA A 266 -0.72 -3.69 6.22
N ASN A 267 -1.23 -4.89 5.98
CA ASN A 267 -1.14 -6.02 6.89
C ASN A 267 0.32 -6.37 7.22
N LYS A 268 1.20 -6.43 6.21
CA LYS A 268 2.63 -6.74 6.41
C LYS A 268 3.42 -5.59 7.03
N ALA A 269 2.99 -4.35 6.81
CA ALA A 269 3.65 -3.17 7.35
C ALA A 269 3.25 -2.88 8.81
N SER A 270 2.08 -3.35 9.27
CA SER A 270 1.51 -2.89 10.55
C SER A 270 0.88 -3.96 11.45
N LEU A 271 0.41 -5.09 10.92
CA LEU A 271 -0.38 -6.07 11.69
C LEU A 271 0.37 -7.38 11.92
N THR A 272 0.82 -8.02 10.84
CA THR A 272 1.52 -9.31 10.92
C THR A 272 2.94 -9.12 11.45
N LYS A 273 3.37 -10.00 12.36
CA LYS A 273 4.74 -10.00 12.85
C LYS A 273 5.66 -10.65 11.81
N PRO A 274 6.93 -10.21 11.69
CA PRO A 274 7.86 -10.78 10.72
C PRO A 274 8.03 -12.30 10.79
N ALA A 275 7.95 -12.89 11.98
CA ALA A 275 8.06 -14.34 12.19
C ALA A 275 6.89 -15.12 11.58
N ASP A 276 5.72 -14.49 11.41
CA ASP A 276 4.53 -15.12 10.81
C ASP A 276 4.48 -14.92 9.29
N LEU A 277 5.45 -14.18 8.73
CA LEU A 277 5.58 -14.00 7.29
C LEU A 277 6.41 -15.13 6.70
N ASN A 278 5.89 -15.74 5.64
CA ASN A 278 6.52 -16.83 4.92
C ASN A 278 6.94 -16.39 3.51
N PRO A 279 8.06 -15.67 3.35
CA PRO A 279 8.57 -15.36 2.02
C PRO A 279 8.90 -16.63 1.23
N PRO A 280 8.75 -16.63 -0.11
CA PRO A 280 9.13 -17.78 -0.93
C PRO A 280 10.61 -18.15 -0.78
N ASP A 281 10.93 -19.44 -0.79
CA ASP A 281 12.31 -19.94 -0.58
C ASP A 281 13.32 -19.35 -1.57
N ALA A 282 12.94 -19.21 -2.84
CA ALA A 282 13.77 -18.55 -3.84
C ALA A 282 14.14 -17.11 -3.44
N LYS A 283 13.20 -16.39 -2.82
CA LYS A 283 13.39 -15.02 -2.37
C LYS A 283 14.15 -14.92 -1.04
N LYS A 284 14.03 -15.92 -0.16
CA LYS A 284 14.92 -16.05 1.01
C LYS A 284 16.38 -16.24 0.59
N LYS A 285 16.64 -17.06 -0.43
CA LYS A 285 17.99 -17.21 -1.02
C LYS A 285 18.51 -15.91 -1.63
N GLU A 286 17.66 -15.15 -2.31
CA GLU A 286 18.03 -13.81 -2.79
C GLU A 286 18.39 -12.86 -1.64
N PHE A 287 17.63 -12.89 -0.55
CA PHE A 287 17.90 -12.10 0.66
C PHE A 287 19.25 -12.44 1.28
N GLU A 288 19.53 -13.74 1.47
CA GLU A 288 20.80 -14.22 2.01
C GLU A 288 21.98 -13.83 1.12
N LYS A 289 21.86 -14.06 -0.20
CA LYS A 289 22.89 -13.67 -1.16
C LYS A 289 23.18 -12.17 -1.11
N LYS A 290 22.15 -11.36 -0.91
CA LYS A 290 22.26 -9.90 -0.93
C LYS A 290 22.85 -9.32 0.35
N PHE A 291 22.48 -9.87 1.50
CA PHE A 291 22.83 -9.28 2.80
C PHE A 291 23.83 -10.11 3.60
N GLY A 292 24.22 -11.30 3.13
CA GLY A 292 25.11 -12.21 3.84
C GLY A 292 24.49 -12.79 5.12
N LEU A 293 23.16 -12.71 5.25
CA LEU A 293 22.40 -13.14 6.43
C LEU A 293 21.11 -13.80 5.96
N SER A 294 20.83 -15.03 6.40
CA SER A 294 19.58 -15.71 6.06
C SER A 294 18.38 -15.02 6.71
N TRP A 295 17.20 -15.20 6.12
CA TRP A 295 15.96 -14.64 6.67
C TRP A 295 15.69 -15.17 8.09
N GLU A 296 15.87 -16.47 8.28
CA GLU A 296 15.69 -17.15 9.56
C GLU A 296 16.69 -16.65 10.61
N GLN A 297 17.95 -16.41 10.24
CA GLN A 297 18.93 -15.85 11.17
C GLN A 297 18.62 -14.39 11.49
N ALA A 298 18.20 -13.58 10.51
CA ALA A 298 17.79 -12.20 10.75
C ALA A 298 16.60 -12.10 11.72
N LEU A 299 15.64 -13.03 11.64
CA LEU A 299 14.55 -13.16 12.60
C LEU A 299 15.07 -13.55 13.99
N LYS A 300 15.93 -14.57 14.07
CA LYS A 300 16.53 -15.06 15.32
C LYS A 300 17.35 -13.97 16.03
N ASP A 301 18.05 -13.15 15.26
CA ASP A 301 18.84 -12.02 15.76
C ASP A 301 17.98 -10.81 16.15
N GLY A 302 16.66 -10.87 15.96
CA GLY A 302 15.76 -9.75 16.25
C GLY A 302 16.02 -8.54 15.36
N LYS A 303 16.42 -8.75 14.10
CA LYS A 303 16.77 -7.70 13.14
C LYS A 303 15.65 -7.34 12.17
N VAL A 304 14.59 -8.13 12.08
CA VAL A 304 13.48 -7.91 11.14
C VAL A 304 12.28 -7.33 11.87
N TYR A 305 11.73 -6.24 11.32
CA TYR A 305 10.57 -5.53 11.87
C TYR A 305 9.58 -5.22 10.75
N ASN A 306 8.28 -5.23 11.06
CA ASN A 306 7.33 -4.53 10.22
C ASN A 306 7.55 -3.00 10.35
N ALA A 307 6.94 -2.20 9.49
CA ALA A 307 7.18 -0.76 9.45
C ALA A 307 6.84 -0.06 10.78
N VAL A 308 5.73 -0.43 11.44
CA VAL A 308 5.30 0.15 12.72
C VAL A 308 6.25 -0.23 13.87
N ASP A 309 6.59 -1.51 13.99
CA ASP A 309 7.53 -1.99 15.00
C ASP A 309 8.93 -1.41 14.76
N GLY A 310 9.33 -1.25 13.49
CA GLY A 310 10.60 -0.64 13.09
C GLY A 310 10.68 0.84 13.49
N CYS A 311 9.59 1.60 13.32
CA CYS A 311 9.49 2.97 13.80
C CYS A 311 9.70 3.03 15.32
N THR A 312 9.02 2.16 16.06
CA THR A 312 9.13 2.04 17.52
C THR A 312 10.55 1.69 17.95
N LYS A 313 11.18 0.72 17.27
CA LYS A 313 12.55 0.26 17.55
C LYS A 313 13.59 1.37 17.34
N LEU A 314 13.43 2.18 16.30
CA LEU A 314 14.36 3.25 15.96
C LEU A 314 14.08 4.56 16.70
N GLY A 315 12.85 4.73 17.22
CA GLY A 315 12.40 5.98 17.83
C GLY A 315 12.08 7.06 16.80
N VAL A 316 11.54 6.66 15.64
CA VAL A 316 11.26 7.56 14.51
C VAL A 316 9.78 7.51 14.12
N ASP A 317 9.29 8.55 13.46
CA ASP A 317 7.95 8.58 12.89
C ASP A 317 7.91 7.96 11.48
N GLY A 318 6.70 7.81 10.92
CA GLY A 318 6.50 7.24 9.59
C GLY A 318 7.21 8.01 8.47
N ALA A 319 7.21 9.34 8.56
CA ALA A 319 7.86 10.22 7.58
C ALA A 319 9.39 10.04 7.56
N THR A 320 9.99 9.89 8.74
CA THR A 320 11.42 9.63 8.88
C THR A 320 11.77 8.22 8.43
N MET A 321 10.95 7.22 8.79
CA MET A 321 11.11 5.84 8.32
C MET A 321 11.07 5.76 6.79
N ASP A 322 10.12 6.42 6.13
CA ASP A 322 10.02 6.44 4.67
C ASP A 322 11.28 7.05 4.02
N LYS A 323 11.81 8.15 4.56
CA LYS A 323 13.08 8.73 4.09
C LYS A 323 14.26 7.76 4.24
N MET A 324 14.36 7.07 5.37
CA MET A 324 15.42 6.09 5.61
C MET A 324 15.28 4.90 4.65
N TRP A 325 14.06 4.40 4.47
CA TRP A 325 13.75 3.29 3.57
C TRP A 325 13.96 3.65 2.09
N ALA A 326 13.66 4.89 1.69
CA ALA A 326 13.93 5.41 0.35
C ALA A 326 15.44 5.47 0.07
N LYS A 327 16.26 5.91 1.03
CA LYS A 327 17.73 5.84 0.90
C LYS A 327 18.21 4.39 0.71
N SER A 328 17.64 3.45 1.45
CA SER A 328 17.93 2.02 1.26
C SER A 328 17.53 1.55 -0.14
N LYS A 329 16.39 2.00 -0.67
CA LYS A 329 15.94 1.69 -2.03
C LYS A 329 16.93 2.20 -3.07
N ASP A 330 17.35 3.45 -2.96
CA ASP A 330 18.28 4.09 -3.92
C ASP A 330 19.67 3.45 -3.86
N ALA A 331 20.10 3.00 -2.68
CA ALA A 331 21.32 2.21 -2.50
C ALA A 331 21.18 0.75 -2.98
N GLY A 332 20.03 0.38 -3.54
CA GLY A 332 19.75 -0.99 -3.98
C GLY A 332 19.65 -2.00 -2.85
N ASN A 333 19.42 -1.58 -1.60
CA ASN A 333 19.40 -2.40 -0.39
C ASN A 333 18.01 -2.94 -0.02
N LEU A 334 17.22 -3.31 -1.03
CA LEU A 334 15.89 -3.90 -0.89
C LEU A 334 15.81 -5.29 -1.51
N VAL A 335 14.93 -6.13 -0.97
CA VAL A 335 14.50 -7.41 -1.57
C VAL A 335 12.98 -7.41 -1.68
N LYS A 336 12.48 -7.74 -2.88
CA LYS A 336 11.05 -7.99 -3.13
C LYS A 336 10.78 -9.47 -2.97
N PHE A 337 10.03 -9.84 -1.94
CA PHE A 337 9.61 -11.22 -1.69
C PHE A 337 8.37 -11.62 -2.50
N GLY A 338 7.52 -10.67 -2.89
CA GLY A 338 6.30 -10.91 -3.65
C GLY A 338 5.34 -9.72 -3.64
N GLY A 339 4.09 -9.93 -4.04
CA GLY A 339 3.03 -8.92 -4.04
C GLY A 339 2.94 -8.17 -2.69
N GLY A 340 3.23 -6.87 -2.73
CA GLY A 340 3.19 -6.01 -1.55
C GLY A 340 4.15 -6.40 -0.40
N PHE A 341 5.18 -7.21 -0.64
CA PHE A 341 6.12 -7.66 0.40
C PHE A 341 7.57 -7.30 0.03
N TYR A 342 8.08 -6.25 0.66
CA TYR A 342 9.44 -5.74 0.47
C TYR A 342 10.13 -5.61 1.81
N ALA A 343 11.40 -6.02 1.90
CA ALA A 343 12.25 -5.72 3.05
C ALA A 343 13.42 -4.84 2.61
N GLY A 344 13.66 -3.76 3.35
CA GLY A 344 14.80 -2.88 3.14
C GLY A 344 15.73 -2.88 4.34
N LYS A 345 17.04 -2.90 4.10
CA LYS A 345 18.04 -2.73 5.16
C LYS A 345 18.14 -1.24 5.51
N VAL A 346 17.60 -0.86 6.66
CA VAL A 346 17.53 0.52 7.16
C VAL A 346 18.69 0.78 8.10
N GLU A 347 19.45 1.84 7.80
CA GLU A 347 20.54 2.34 8.62
C GLU A 347 19.99 3.39 9.61
N PRO A 348 20.21 3.22 10.93
CA PRO A 348 19.58 3.99 12.02
C PRO A 348 20.15 5.39 12.30
#